data_AF-A0A258AVG2-F1
#
_entry.id   AF-A0A258AVG2-F1
#
_cell.length_a   1.000
_cell.length_b   1.000
_cell.length_c   1.000
_cell.angle_alpha   90.00
_cell.angle_beta   90.00
_cell.angle_gamma   90.00
#
_symmetry.space_group_name_H-M   'P 1'
#
loop_
_entity.id
_entity.type
_entity.pdbx_description
1 polymer ?
#
loop_
_entity_poly.entity_id
_entity_poly.type
_entity_poly.pdbx_seq_one_letter_code
_entity_poly.pdbx_strand_id
1 'polypeptide(L)' 'MQYVEFKAAIQQHLKRKRQGATWVELRETLALPYERPCPEWTRRLEEEIGLVRRKGTGRALVWELTARC' A
#
# COMPACT_ATOMS: atom_id res chain seq x y z
N MET A 1 15.12 0.88 5.89
CA MET A 1 14.28 1.52 4.85
C MET A 1 13.65 2.77 5.46
N GLN A 2 13.63 3.91 4.76
CA GLN A 2 12.96 5.12 5.23
C GLN A 2 11.49 5.16 4.78
N TYR A 3 10.64 5.90 5.49
CA TYR A 3 9.23 6.07 5.14
C TYR A 3 9.04 6.60 3.72
N VAL A 4 9.90 7.51 3.26
CA VAL A 4 9.83 8.11 1.91
C VAL A 4 10.03 7.08 0.80
N GLU A 5 11.01 6.17 0.95
CA GLU A 5 11.28 5.08 0.01
C GLU A 5 10.13 4.08 0.00
N PHE A 6 9.62 3.73 1.18
CA PHE A 6 8.46 2.86 1.33
C PHE A 6 7.22 3.45 0.66
N LYS A 7 6.92 4.73 0.95
CA LYS A 7 5.81 5.47 0.33
C LYS A 7 5.94 5.52 -1.18
N ALA A 8 7.12 5.89 -1.70
CA ALA A 8 7.37 6.00 -3.12
C ALA A 8 7.17 4.66 -3.85
N ALA A 9 7.70 3.59 -3.28
CA ALA A 9 7.59 2.23 -3.82
C ALA A 9 6.13 1.73 -3.83
N ILE A 10 5.42 1.86 -2.70
CA ILE A 10 3.98 1.51 -2.60
C ILE A 10 3.18 2.33 -3.61
N GLN A 11 3.39 3.65 -3.65
CA GLN A 11 2.67 4.56 -4.54
C GLN A 11 2.92 4.22 -6.01
N GLN A 12 4.17 3.97 -6.43
CA GLN A 12 4.47 3.57 -7.80
C GLN A 12 3.83 2.24 -8.16
N HIS A 13 3.89 1.25 -7.25
CA HIS A 13 3.28 -0.06 -7.46
C HIS A 13 1.76 0.05 -7.62
N LEU A 14 1.08 0.76 -6.72
CA LEU A 14 -0.36 0.96 -6.76
C LEU A 14 -0.80 1.84 -7.94
N LYS A 15 0.01 2.82 -8.37
CA LYS A 15 -0.27 3.58 -9.60
C LYS A 15 -0.26 2.70 -10.84
N ARG A 16 0.63 1.69 -10.90
CA ARG A 16 0.67 0.70 -11.99
C ARG A 16 -0.47 -0.31 -11.88
N LYS A 17 -0.82 -0.75 -10.67
CA LYS A 17 -1.96 -1.63 -10.40
C LYS A 17 -3.20 -0.83 -10.02
N ARG A 18 -3.97 -0.40 -11.03
CA ARG A 18 -5.29 0.27 -10.85
C ARG A 18 -6.29 -0.50 -9.99
N GLN A 19 -6.13 -1.82 -9.91
CA GLN A 19 -6.97 -2.73 -9.13
C GLN A 19 -6.59 -2.82 -7.65
N GLY A 20 -5.55 -2.09 -7.23
CA GLY A 20 -4.96 -2.20 -5.90
C GLY A 20 -4.04 -3.41 -5.77
N ALA A 21 -3.38 -3.52 -4.62
CA ALA A 21 -2.51 -4.64 -4.26
C ALA A 21 -2.71 -4.99 -2.79
N THR A 22 -2.54 -6.25 -2.42
CA THR A 22 -2.59 -6.65 -1.00
C THR A 22 -1.28 -6.33 -0.29
N TRP A 23 -1.30 -6.22 1.05
CA TRP A 23 -0.07 -6.07 1.84
C TRP A 23 0.95 -7.18 1.54
N VAL A 24 0.48 -8.42 1.35
CA VAL A 24 1.34 -9.56 1.03
C VAL A 24 2.01 -9.36 -0.32
N GLU A 25 1.26 -8.98 -1.36
CA GLU A 25 1.86 -8.69 -2.68
C GLU A 25 2.85 -7.53 -2.63
N LEU A 26 2.53 -6.46 -1.89
CA LEU A 26 3.44 -5.32 -1.72
C LEU A 26 4.71 -5.75 -1.00
N ARG A 27 4.59 -6.56 0.06
CA ARG A 27 5.72 -7.13 0.80
C ARG A 27 6.57 -8.04 -0.07
N GLU A 28 5.97 -8.93 -0.85
CA GLU A 28 6.71 -9.84 -1.72
C GLU A 28 7.37 -9.10 -2.88
N THR A 29 6.65 -8.19 -3.54
CA THR A 29 7.19 -7.43 -4.67
C THR A 29 8.29 -6.46 -4.25
N LEU A 30 8.12 -5.81 -3.10
CA LEU A 30 9.10 -4.83 -2.59
C LEU A 30 10.12 -5.48 -1.64
N ALA A 31 10.09 -6.81 -1.49
CA ALA A 31 10.93 -7.59 -0.59
C ALA A 31 11.04 -6.96 0.82
N LEU A 32 9.91 -6.53 1.37
CA LEU A 32 9.89 -5.83 2.65
C LEU A 32 10.23 -6.80 3.79
N PRO A 33 11.16 -6.45 4.69
CA PRO A 33 11.52 -7.28 5.85
C PRO A 33 10.46 -7.23 6.97
N TYR A 34 9.32 -6.59 6.73
CA TYR A 34 8.27 -6.37 7.72
C TYR A 34 7.16 -7.39 7.57
N GLU A 35 6.80 -8.05 8.67
CA GLU A 35 5.72 -9.04 8.66
C GLU A 35 4.34 -8.38 8.54
N ARG A 36 4.17 -7.19 9.14
CA ARG A 36 2.90 -6.43 9.18
C ARG A 36 3.14 -4.97 8.83
N PRO A 37 2.15 -4.27 8.24
CA PRO A 37 2.26 -2.85 7.97
C PRO A 37 2.20 -2.06 9.28
N CYS A 38 3.10 -1.09 9.45
CA CYS A 38 3.02 -0.17 10.58
C CYS A 38 1.76 0.71 10.45
N PRO A 39 0.91 0.78 11.49
CA PRO A 39 -0.32 1.57 11.44
C PRO A 39 -0.05 3.07 11.25
N GLU A 40 1.04 3.59 11.80
CA GLU A 40 1.46 4.99 11.61
C GLU A 40 1.77 5.31 10.14
N TRP A 41 2.52 4.44 9.47
CA TRP A 41 2.84 4.61 8.05
C TRP A 41 1.62 4.46 7.17
N THR A 42 0.77 3.48 7.49
CA THR A 42 -0.51 3.28 6.79
C THR A 42 -1.34 4.56 6.86
N ARG A 43 -1.50 5.13 8.06
CA ARG A 43 -2.28 6.36 8.27
C ARG A 43 -1.69 7.55 7.50
N ARG A 44 -0.36 7.70 7.51
CA ARG A 44 0.30 8.73 6.68
C ARG A 44 0.08 8.50 5.18
N LEU A 45 0.07 7.26 4.70
CA LEU A 45 -0.25 6.98 3.30
C LEU A 45 -1.71 7.30 2.96
N GLU A 46 -2.64 7.01 3.88
CA GLU A 46 -4.05 7.36 3.74
C GLU A 46 -4.22 8.89 3.60
N GLU A 47 -3.48 9.68 4.38
CA GLU A 47 -3.54 11.15 4.33
C GLU A 47 -2.73 11.76 3.16
N GLU A 48 -1.53 11.25 2.88
CA GLU A 48 -0.63 11.86 1.90
C GLU A 48 -0.92 11.45 0.45
N ILE A 49 -1.17 10.17 0.21
CA ILE A 49 -1.37 9.63 -1.14
C ILE A 49 -2.81 9.18 -1.39
N GLY A 50 -3.71 9.37 -0.42
CA GLY A 50 -5.10 8.93 -0.52
C GLY A 50 -5.21 7.41 -0.59
N LEU A 51 -4.33 6.69 0.11
CA LEU A 51 -4.44 5.25 0.22
C LEU A 51 -5.79 4.89 0.85
N VAL A 52 -6.50 3.92 0.29
CA VAL A 52 -7.68 3.33 0.93
C VAL A 52 -7.53 1.82 1.00
N ARG A 53 -8.05 1.24 2.08
CA ARG A 53 -8.01 -0.20 2.32
C ARG A 53 -9.41 -0.76 2.12
N ARG A 54 -9.59 -1.56 1.09
CA ARG A 54 -10.84 -2.26 0.82
C ARG A 54 -10.71 -3.74 1.13
N LYS A 55 -11.80 -4.36 1.57
CA LYS A 55 -11.84 -5.81 1.72
C LYS A 55 -11.72 -6.43 0.34
N GLY A 56 -10.62 -7.11 0.07
CA GLY A 56 -10.42 -7.86 -1.17
C GLY A 56 -11.15 -9.18 -1.15
N THR A 57 -10.81 -10.04 -2.12
CA THR A 57 -11.27 -11.43 -2.15
C THR A 57 -10.70 -12.20 -0.96
N GLY A 58 -11.48 -12.33 0.12
CA GLY A 58 -11.15 -13.13 1.31
C GLY A 58 -10.77 -12.29 2.54
N ARG A 59 -9.73 -12.74 3.28
CA ARG A 59 -9.24 -12.08 4.52
C ARG A 59 -8.21 -10.97 4.24
N ALA A 60 -7.78 -10.80 2.99
CA ALA A 60 -6.78 -9.82 2.64
C ALA A 60 -7.39 -8.43 2.44
N LEU A 61 -6.74 -7.42 3.02
CA LEU A 61 -7.03 -6.01 2.72
C LEU A 61 -6.29 -5.64 1.44
N VAL A 62 -7.04 -5.19 0.44
CA VAL A 62 -6.51 -4.61 -0.79
C VAL A 62 -6.30 -3.14 -0.54
N TRP A 63 -5.08 -2.71 -0.81
CA TRP A 63 -4.64 -1.34 -0.72
C TRP A 63 -4.78 -0.75 -2.12
N GLU A 64 -5.57 0.30 -2.25
CA GLU A 64 -5.85 0.97 -3.52
C GLU A 64 -5.59 2.47 -3.33
N LEU A 65 -5.17 3.16 -4.39
CA LEU A 65 -5.08 4.62 -4.34
C LEU A 65 -6.42 5.18 -4.80
N THR A 66 -7.03 6.03 -3.98
CA THR A 66 -8.16 6.83 -4.44
C THR A 66 -7.63 7.82 -5.46
N ALA A 67 -7.70 7.43 -6.74
CA ALA A 67 -7.32 8.30 -7.83
C ALA A 67 -8.29 9.48 -7.83
N ARG A 68 -7.93 10.57 -7.16
CA ARG A 68 -8.48 11.88 -7.46
C ARG A 68 -7.89 12.31 -8.80
N CYS A 69 -8.53 11.88 -9.88
CA CYS A 69 -8.58 12.64 -11.11
C CYS A 69 -9.70 13.69 -10.98
#